data_AF-G7WBF0-F1
#
_entry.id   AF-G7WBF0-F1
#
_cell.length_a   1.000
_cell.length_b   1.000
_cell.length_c   1.000
_cell.angle_alpha   90.00
_cell.angle_beta   90.00
_cell.angle_gamma   90.00
#
_symmetry.space_group_name_H-M   'P 1'
#
loop_
_entity.id
_entity.type
_entity.pdbx_description
1 polymer ?
#
loop_
_entity_poly.entity_id
_entity_poly.type
_entity_poly.pdbx_seq_one_letter_code
_entity_poly.pdbx_strand_id
1 'polypeptide(L)'
;MEILSGLARMLIGWPGIITAIVLVSFGIYSKRIWLIILGTIFTLPISWYLGSTPKFRYIMYALPIFFVGSALAIKLGKNILAWILTLPYVGVVVWLGFTVVFQ
;
A
#
# COMPACT_ATOMS: atom_id res chain seq x y z
N MET A 1 -9.93 -5.03 -27.47
CA MET A 1 -10.00 -3.85 -26.59
C MET A 1 -9.81 -4.20 -25.11
N GLU A 2 -10.18 -5.40 -24.65
CA GLU A 2 -10.03 -5.81 -23.23
C GLU A 2 -8.57 -5.98 -22.75
N ILE A 3 -7.67 -6.47 -23.60
CA ILE A 3 -6.24 -6.62 -23.26
C ILE A 3 -5.58 -5.25 -23.03
N LEU A 4 -5.95 -4.25 -23.84
CA LEU A 4 -5.41 -2.89 -23.72
C LEU A 4 -5.90 -2.20 -22.44
N SER A 5 -7.15 -2.44 -22.03
CA SER A 5 -7.71 -1.89 -20.78
C SER A 5 -7.19 -2.61 -19.54
N GLY A 6 -6.90 -3.91 -19.62
CA GLY A 6 -6.19 -4.67 -18.58
C GLY A 6 -4.77 -4.13 -18.35
N LEU A 7 -4.00 -3.94 -19.43
CA LEU A 7 -2.65 -3.36 -19.37
C LEU A 7 -2.65 -1.91 -18.87
N ALA A 8 -3.64 -1.10 -19.26
CA ALA A 8 -3.76 0.28 -18.76
C ALA A 8 -4.08 0.32 -17.26
N ARG A 9 -4.95 -0.56 -16.75
CA ARG A 9 -5.19 -0.70 -15.30
C ARG A 9 -3.95 -1.16 -14.55
N MET A 10 -3.16 -2.05 -15.17
CA MET A 10 -1.87 -2.48 -14.61
C MET A 10 -0.87 -1.33 -14.55
N LEU A 11 -0.72 -0.56 -15.63
CA LEU A 11 0.23 0.55 -15.73
C LEU A 11 -0.17 1.79 -14.94
N ILE A 12 -1.45 1.97 -14.58
CA ILE A 12 -1.92 3.16 -13.84
C ILE A 12 -2.04 2.86 -12.34
N GLY A 13 -2.47 1.65 -11.95
CA GLY A 13 -2.68 1.29 -10.54
C GLY A 13 -1.39 0.83 -9.83
N TRP A 14 -0.57 0.00 -10.47
CA TRP A 14 0.58 -0.63 -9.82
C TRP A 14 1.73 0.32 -9.52
N PRO A 15 2.08 1.30 -10.39
CA PRO A 15 3.14 2.24 -10.05
C PRO A 15 2.84 3.02 -8.78
N GLY A 16 1.58 3.37 -8.50
CA GLY A 16 1.17 4.02 -7.26
C GLY A 16 1.42 3.14 -6.03
N ILE A 17 1.06 1.86 -6.11
CA ILE A 17 1.28 0.87 -5.04
C ILE A 17 2.79 0.67 -4.78
N ILE A 18 3.57 0.46 -5.84
CA ILE A 18 5.01 0.27 -5.75
C ILE A 18 5.67 1.52 -5.16
N THR A 19 5.27 2.71 -5.64
CA THR A 19 5.76 3.99 -5.12
C THR A 19 5.43 4.14 -3.63
N ALA A 20 4.21 3.78 -3.21
CA ALA A 20 3.83 3.81 -1.81
C ALA A 20 4.74 2.91 -0.94
N ILE A 21 4.97 1.66 -1.36
CA ILE A 21 5.82 0.71 -0.63
C ILE A 21 7.27 1.20 -0.56
N VAL A 22 7.82 1.71 -1.66
CA VAL A 22 9.18 2.25 -1.70
C VAL A 22 9.30 3.47 -0.79
N LEU A 23 8.36 4.42 -0.84
CA LEU A 23 8.38 5.61 0.01
C LEU A 23 8.26 5.26 1.50
N VAL A 24 7.37 4.33 1.87
CA VAL A 24 7.24 3.89 3.26
C VAL A 24 8.48 3.15 3.73
N SER A 25 9.01 2.23 2.93
CA SER A 25 10.24 1.48 3.25
C SER A 25 11.44 2.41 3.43
N PHE A 26 11.62 3.36 2.50
CA PHE A 26 12.68 4.36 2.59
C PHE A 26 12.46 5.34 3.75
N GLY A 27 11.22 5.71 4.04
CA GLY A 27 10.86 6.53 5.19
C GLY A 27 11.16 5.85 6.53
N ILE A 28 10.90 4.55 6.64
CA ILE A 28 11.23 3.73 7.81
C ILE A 28 12.76 3.62 7.95
N TYR A 29 13.46 3.26 6.88
CA TYR A 29 14.92 3.10 6.88
C TYR A 29 15.65 4.42 7.23
N SER A 30 15.24 5.53 6.62
CA SER A 30 15.84 6.85 6.85
C SER A 30 15.28 7.58 8.09
N LYS A 31 14.31 6.98 8.80
CA LYS A 31 13.57 7.58 9.92
C LYS A 31 12.88 8.91 9.58
N ARG A 32 12.53 9.12 8.31
CA ARG A 32 11.86 10.34 7.82
C ARG A 32 10.35 10.10 7.72
N ILE A 33 9.63 10.51 8.77
CA ILE A 33 8.17 10.34 8.88
C ILE A 33 7.42 10.91 7.67
N TRP A 34 7.86 12.04 7.12
CA TRP A 34 7.22 12.68 5.96
C TRP A 34 7.17 11.78 4.72
N LEU A 35 8.17 10.91 4.51
CA LEU A 35 8.16 9.94 3.42
C LEU A 35 7.12 8.83 3.64
N ILE A 36 6.92 8.42 4.90
CA ILE A 36 5.90 7.44 5.26
C ILE A 36 4.50 8.01 5.03
N ILE A 37 4.29 9.28 5.41
CA ILE A 37 3.03 10.00 5.16
C ILE A 37 2.78 10.12 3.66
N LEU A 38 3.80 10.51 2.89
CA LEU A 38 3.68 10.59 1.44
C LEU A 38 3.32 9.22 0.84
N GLY A 39 4.01 8.15 1.23
CA GLY A 39 3.65 6.78 0.82
C GLY A 39 2.21 6.41 1.20
N THR A 40 1.75 6.81 2.39
CA THR A 40 0.34 6.62 2.83
C THR A 40 -0.64 7.30 1.88
N ILE A 41 -0.38 8.54 1.45
CA ILE A 41 -1.24 9.27 0.50
C ILE A 41 -1.36 8.50 -0.82
N PHE A 42 -0.25 7.93 -1.32
CA PHE A 42 -0.24 7.11 -2.53
C PHE A 42 -1.06 5.82 -2.39
N THR A 43 -1.33 5.34 -1.17
CA THR A 43 -2.23 4.18 -0.96
C THR A 43 -3.72 4.54 -1.03
N LEU A 44 -4.10 5.81 -0.85
CA LEU A 44 -5.51 6.20 -0.76
C LEU A 44 -6.31 5.88 -2.05
N PRO A 45 -5.82 6.17 -3.27
CA PRO A 45 -6.59 5.90 -4.48
C PRO A 45 -6.89 4.41 -4.66
N ILE A 46 -5.90 3.54 -4.40
CA ILE A 46 -6.06 2.09 -4.56
C ILE A 46 -6.93 1.49 -3.45
N SER A 47 -6.77 1.94 -2.20
CA SER A 47 -7.61 1.53 -1.08
C SER A 47 -9.06 1.93 -1.29
N TRP A 48 -9.30 3.12 -1.85
CA TRP A 48 -10.63 3.58 -2.21
C TRP A 48 -11.25 2.75 -3.34
N TYR A 49 -10.48 2.50 -4.41
CA TYR A 49 -10.90 1.69 -5.55
C TYR A 49 -11.28 0.27 -5.14
N LEU A 50 -10.40 -0.41 -4.40
CA LEU A 50 -10.64 -1.78 -3.95
C LEU A 50 -11.70 -1.85 -2.85
N GLY A 51 -11.78 -0.86 -1.97
CA GLY A 51 -12.82 -0.73 -0.94
C GLY A 51 -14.22 -0.50 -1.52
N SER A 52 -14.32 0.00 -2.75
CA SER A 52 -15.60 0.13 -3.44
C SER A 52 -16.15 -1.21 -3.95
N THR A 53 -15.38 -2.31 -3.86
CA THR A 53 -15.84 -3.65 -4.25
C THR A 53 -16.47 -4.40 -3.07
N PRO A 54 -17.60 -5.11 -3.26
CA PRO A 54 -18.29 -5.81 -2.18
C PRO A 54 -17.40 -6.84 -1.45
N LYS A 55 -16.53 -7.51 -2.20
CA LYS A 55 -15.65 -8.57 -1.68
C LYS A 55 -14.59 -8.06 -0.71
N PHE A 56 -14.13 -6.81 -0.87
CA PHE A 56 -12.96 -6.30 -0.15
C PHE A 56 -13.23 -5.01 0.64
N ARG A 57 -14.50 -4.58 0.72
CA ARG A 57 -14.93 -3.29 1.24
C ARG A 57 -14.21 -2.86 2.53
N TYR A 58 -14.35 -3.64 3.59
CA TYR A 58 -13.84 -3.24 4.91
C TYR A 58 -12.31 -3.33 5.02
N ILE A 59 -11.71 -4.36 4.43
CA ILE A 59 -10.27 -4.64 4.55
C ILE A 59 -9.46 -3.56 3.80
N MET A 60 -9.94 -3.14 2.62
CA MET A 60 -9.17 -2.25 1.75
C MET A 60 -9.20 -0.80 2.20
N TYR A 61 -10.28 -0.35 2.84
CA TYR A 61 -10.32 0.98 3.47
C TYR A 61 -9.41 1.06 4.71
N ALA A 62 -9.18 -0.05 5.40
CA ALA A 62 -8.31 -0.08 6.58
C ALA A 62 -6.82 -0.11 6.23
N LEU A 63 -6.45 -0.48 5.00
CA LEU A 63 -5.04 -0.62 4.58
C LEU A 63 -4.15 0.60 4.83
N PRO A 64 -4.56 1.85 4.56
CA PRO A 64 -3.70 3.01 4.80
C PRO A 64 -3.37 3.22 6.29
N ILE A 65 -4.23 2.75 7.20
CA ILE A 65 -4.05 2.87 8.65
C ILE A 65 -2.77 2.17 9.11
N PHE A 66 -2.38 1.08 8.44
CA PHE A 66 -1.14 0.37 8.71
C PHE A 66 0.12 1.22 8.44
N PHE A 67 0.10 2.05 7.39
CA PHE A 67 1.19 2.98 7.10
C PHE A 67 1.19 4.18 8.05
N VAL A 68 0.01 4.68 8.45
CA VAL A 68 -0.10 5.67 9.53
C VAL A 68 0.47 5.12 10.83
N GLY A 69 0.13 3.88 11.19
CA GLY A 69 0.70 3.19 12.36
C GLY A 69 2.21 3.05 12.26
N SER A 70 2.75 2.78 11.07
CA SER A 70 4.19 2.71 10.83
C SER A 70 4.88 4.06 11.08
N ALA A 71 4.27 5.16 10.65
CA ALA A 71 4.75 6.52 10.93
C ALA A 71 4.76 6.81 12.45
N LEU A 72 3.71 6.42 13.17
CA LEU A 72 3.64 6.55 14.63
C LEU A 72 4.70 5.70 15.33
N ALA A 73 4.92 4.46 14.89
CA ALA A 73 5.94 3.59 15.44
C ALA A 73 7.35 4.18 15.29
N ILE A 74 7.66 4.80 14.14
CA ILE A 74 8.93 5.53 13.95
C ILE A 74 9.03 6.75 14.87
N LYS A 75 7.95 7.52 15.03
CA LYS A 75 7.90 8.63 15.98
C LYS A 75 8.20 8.18 17.42
N LEU A 76 7.79 6.97 17.78
CA LEU A 76 8.01 6.37 19.09
C LEU A 76 9.35 5.61 19.21
N GLY A 77 10.21 5.67 18.19
CA GLY A 77 11.51 4.96 18.17
C GLY A 77 11.41 3.43 18.01
N LYS A 78 10.21 2.89 17.74
CA LYS A 78 9.95 1.45 17.60
C LYS A 78 10.10 1.01 16.14
N ASN A 79 11.34 0.95 15.65
CA ASN A 79 11.64 0.64 14.24
C ASN A 79 11.10 -0.73 13.80
N ILE A 80 11.23 -1.77 14.63
CA ILE A 80 10.74 -3.12 14.32
C ILE A 80 9.20 -3.10 14.16
N LEU A 81 8.51 -2.37 15.03
CA LEU A 81 7.05 -2.25 14.97
C LEU A 81 6.59 -1.54 13.69
N ALA A 82 7.35 -0.55 13.20
CA ALA A 82 7.06 0.11 11.94
C ALA A 82 7.11 -0.86 10.74
N TRP A 83 8.12 -1.74 10.71
CA TRP A 83 8.20 -2.79 9.69
C TRP A 83 7.06 -3.80 9.82
N ILE A 84 6.75 -4.27 11.04
CA ILE A 84 5.63 -5.18 11.29
C ILE A 84 4.31 -4.59 10.79
N LEU A 85 4.07 -3.29 11.06
CA LEU A 85 2.86 -2.60 10.59
C LEU A 85 2.84 -2.41 9.07
N THR A 86 3.98 -2.42 8.39
CA THR A 86 4.04 -2.35 6.91
C THR A 86 3.67 -3.68 6.25
N LEU A 87 3.95 -4.81 6.91
CA LEU A 87 3.75 -6.16 6.35
C LEU A 87 2.32 -6.49 5.91
N PRO A 88 1.24 -6.16 6.67
CA PRO A 88 -0.13 -6.41 6.23
C PRO A 88 -0.45 -5.78 4.87
N TYR A 89 0.02 -4.56 4.63
CA TYR A 89 -0.18 -3.89 3.34
C TYR A 89 0.55 -4.61 2.22
N VAL A 90 1.84 -4.91 2.43
CA VAL A 90 2.66 -5.61 1.43
C VAL A 90 2.10 -7.00 1.14
N GLY A 91 1.66 -7.74 2.16
CA GLY A 91 1.05 -9.06 2.00
C GLY A 91 -0.23 -9.03 1.16
N VAL A 92 -1.11 -8.05 1.39
CA VAL A 92 -2.32 -7.88 0.56
C VAL A 92 -1.97 -7.52 -0.87
N VAL A 93 -0.98 -6.64 -1.09
CA VAL A 93 -0.52 -6.27 -2.44
C VAL A 93 0.08 -7.46 -3.18
N VAL A 94 0.94 -8.24 -2.51
CA VAL A 94 1.54 -9.45 -3.09
C VAL A 94 0.46 -10.46 -3.46
N TRP A 95 -0.52 -10.66 -2.57
CA TRP A 95 -1.65 -11.53 -2.87
C TRP A 95 -2.45 -11.03 -4.07
N LEU A 96 -2.80 -9.74 -4.11
CA LEU A 96 -3.48 -9.15 -5.28
C LEU A 96 -2.66 -9.34 -6.57
N GLY A 97 -1.35 -9.18 -6.51
CA GLY A 97 -0.46 -9.39 -7.66
C GLY A 97 -0.53 -10.82 -8.18
N PHE A 98 -0.47 -11.79 -7.27
CA PHE A 98 -0.63 -13.19 -7.61
C PHE A 98 -2.02 -13.46 -8.20
N THR A 99 -3.11 -12.95 -7.61
CA THR A 99 -4.46 -13.14 -8.18
C THR A 99 -4.57 -12.63 -9.61
N VAL A 100 -4.00 -11.46 -9.90
CA VAL A 100 -4.13 -10.83 -11.23
C VAL A 100 -3.29 -11.57 -12.28
N VAL A 101 -2.17 -12.19 -11.89
CA VAL A 101 -1.29 -12.91 -12.81
C VAL A 101 -1.79 -14.34 -13.10
N PHE A 102 -2.42 -14.99 -12.12
CA PHE A 102 -2.82 -16.40 -12.21
C PHE A 102 -4.33 -16.64 -12.42
N GLN A 103 -5.14 -15.58 -12.51
CA GLN A 103 -6.54 -15.64 -12.99
C GLN A 103 -6.62 -15.38 -14.49
#